data_AF-A0A6A6ZVG6-F1
#
_entry.id   AF-A0A6A6ZVG6-F1
#
_cell.length_a   1.000
_cell.length_b   1.000
_cell.length_c   1.000
_cell.angle_alpha   90.00
_cell.angle_beta   90.00
_cell.angle_gamma   90.00
#
_symmetry.space_group_name_H-M   'P 1'
#
loop_
_entity.id
_entity.type
_entity.pdbx_description
1 polymer ?
#
loop_
_entity_poly.entity_id
_entity_poly.type
_entity_poly.pdbx_seq_one_letter_code
_entity_poly.pdbx_strand_id
1 'polypeptide(L)'
;MGTAASSDPGLIRVTLVDDFFETVILDNIVEPDNARKQGTSLKGKAGAREEIWKYVGPHTLVVGHGVNNDLRSLRWIHTLVVDLYVTKFGRVKLKEAEELKLKKAEEQKLKEAEAQSEILASQNGSKDIADLKTSNSGTVTTPNDPTATTDQPPCVRKPGNLSLKTLTKKYLDRDIQTQGKKGHNSLEDAIAARDLVHRNVVDLIGGM
;
A
#
# COMPACT_ATOMS: atom_id res chain seq x y z
N MET A 1 5.65 7.16 13.70
CA MET A 1 4.61 8.18 13.93
C MET A 1 4.05 8.05 15.35
N GLY A 2 3.92 9.15 16.10
CA GLY A 2 3.11 9.15 17.32
C GLY A 2 2.25 10.41 17.41
N THR A 3 1.23 10.37 18.26
CA THR A 3 0.26 11.45 18.44
C THR A 3 0.84 12.52 19.38
N ALA A 4 1.19 13.68 18.84
CA ALA A 4 1.45 14.88 19.63
C ALA A 4 0.13 15.56 20.04
N ALA A 5 0.15 16.36 21.10
CA ALA A 5 -1.03 17.10 21.61
C ALA A 5 -1.53 18.21 20.65
N SER A 6 -0.76 18.56 19.63
CA SER A 6 -1.15 19.44 18.52
C SER A 6 -1.72 18.59 17.38
N SER A 7 -2.79 19.01 16.73
CA SER A 7 -3.53 18.23 15.71
C SER A 7 -2.76 17.86 14.43
N ASP A 8 -1.45 18.12 14.37
CA ASP A 8 -0.56 17.71 13.29
C ASP A 8 0.13 16.38 13.66
N PRO A 9 0.29 15.44 12.70
CA PRO A 9 1.09 14.25 12.93
C PRO A 9 2.48 14.62 13.48
N GLY A 10 2.75 14.13 14.70
CA GLY A 10 3.98 14.43 15.43
C GLY A 10 5.13 13.57 14.90
N LEU A 11 6.16 14.23 14.37
CA LEU A 11 7.44 13.59 14.14
C LEU A 11 8.13 13.47 15.51
N ILE A 12 8.40 12.23 15.94
CA ILE A 12 8.93 11.95 17.29
C ILE A 12 10.34 11.37 17.22
N ARG A 13 10.69 10.70 16.13
CA ARG A 13 12.01 10.09 15.93
C ARG A 13 12.30 10.02 14.43
N VAL A 14 13.56 10.24 14.07
CA VAL A 14 14.06 10.05 12.71
C VAL A 14 15.25 9.11 12.80
N THR A 15 15.23 8.08 11.96
CA THR A 15 16.35 7.17 11.78
C THR A 15 16.74 7.13 10.30
N LEU A 16 18.02 7.31 10.01
CA LEU A 16 18.62 7.14 8.69
C LEU A 16 19.68 6.04 8.75
N VAL A 17 19.64 5.14 7.80
CA VAL A 17 20.58 4.03 7.66
C VAL A 17 21.24 4.15 6.29
N ASP A 18 22.56 3.98 6.26
CA ASP A 18 23.31 3.88 5.01
C ASP A 18 23.05 2.51 4.36
N ASP A 19 22.63 2.51 3.10
CA ASP A 19 22.35 1.27 2.38
C ASP A 19 23.61 0.44 2.11
N PHE A 20 24.73 1.10 1.79
CA PHE A 20 25.97 0.45 1.38
C PHE A 20 26.81 -0.05 2.56
N PHE A 21 26.88 0.73 3.64
CA PHE A 21 27.75 0.46 4.78
C PHE A 21 27.02 -0.17 5.97
N GLU A 22 25.70 -0.32 5.89
CA GLU A 22 24.83 -0.80 6.98
C GLU A 22 24.96 0.00 8.29
N THR A 23 25.51 1.20 8.22
CA THR A 23 25.73 2.06 9.38
C THR A 23 24.53 2.95 9.64
N VAL A 24 24.17 3.11 10.91
CA VAL A 24 23.17 4.10 11.31
C VAL A 24 23.79 5.48 11.22
N ILE A 25 23.29 6.30 10.30
CA ILE A 25 23.77 7.68 10.06
C ILE A 25 23.16 8.64 11.09
N LEU A 26 21.86 8.48 11.36
CA LEU A 26 21.09 9.35 12.25
C LEU A 26 20.10 8.49 13.02
N ASP A 27 19.98 8.67 14.32
CA ASP A 27 18.92 8.04 15.12
C ASP A 27 18.57 8.93 16.31
N ASN A 28 17.78 9.98 16.04
CA ASN A 28 17.52 11.03 17.01
C ASN A 28 16.02 11.22 17.25
N ILE A 29 15.70 11.56 18.51
CA ILE A 29 14.36 11.98 18.92
C ILE A 29 14.14 13.42 18.46
N VAL A 30 12.96 13.67 17.89
CA VAL A 30 12.53 15.00 17.47
C VAL A 30 11.55 15.54 18.50
N GLU A 31 11.91 16.66 19.12
CA GLU A 31 11.05 17.37 20.05
C GLU A 31 10.18 18.37 19.30
N PRO A 32 8.92 18.60 19.72
CA PRO A 32 8.09 19.64 19.13
C PRO A 32 8.70 21.03 19.40
N ASP A 33 8.45 21.99 18.51
CA ASP A 33 9.08 23.32 18.52
C ASP A 33 8.94 24.08 19.87
N ASN A 34 7.90 23.75 20.65
CA ASN A 34 7.58 24.39 21.93
C ASN A 34 8.10 23.63 23.17
N ALA A 35 8.79 22.50 23.01
CA ALA A 35 9.33 21.73 24.14
C ALA A 35 10.67 22.31 24.61
N ARG A 36 10.77 22.55 25.93
CA ARG A 36 11.97 23.04 26.60
C ARG A 36 12.55 21.94 27.48
N LYS A 37 13.25 20.97 26.90
CA LYS A 37 14.09 20.02 27.65
C LYS A 37 15.53 20.03 27.15
N GLN A 38 16.45 19.73 28.06
CA GLN A 38 17.88 19.61 27.83
C GLN A 38 18.21 18.19 27.37
N GLY A 39 18.88 18.05 26.22
CA GLY A 39 19.32 16.77 25.65
C GLY A 39 19.88 16.91 24.22
N THR A 40 20.30 15.80 23.61
CA THR A 40 20.78 15.67 22.21
C THR A 40 19.64 15.58 21.18
N SER A 41 18.43 15.99 21.55
CA SER A 41 17.23 15.93 20.72
C SER A 41 17.19 17.02 19.66
N LEU A 42 16.51 16.73 18.54
CA LEU A 42 16.37 17.65 17.42
C LEU A 42 15.24 18.64 17.68
N LYS A 43 15.52 19.92 17.41
CA LYS A 43 14.57 21.01 17.60
C LYS A 43 13.56 21.03 16.45
N GLY A 44 12.41 20.40 16.67
CA GLY A 44 11.31 20.45 15.73
C GLY A 44 11.58 19.77 14.40
N LYS A 45 10.65 20.00 13.48
CA LYS A 45 10.74 19.48 12.11
C LYS A 45 11.87 20.16 11.32
N ALA A 46 12.13 21.44 11.61
CA ALA A 46 13.19 22.19 10.94
C ALA A 46 14.58 21.63 11.28
N GLY A 47 14.89 21.44 12.57
CA GLY A 47 16.16 20.85 13.00
C GLY A 47 16.31 19.40 12.52
N ALA A 48 15.21 18.65 12.45
CA ALA A 48 15.24 17.31 11.85
C ALA A 48 15.66 17.33 10.37
N ARG A 49 15.11 18.26 9.58
CA ARG A 49 15.51 18.42 8.17
C ARG A 49 16.96 18.84 8.03
N GLU A 50 17.44 19.78 8.85
CA GLU A 50 18.82 20.24 8.81
C GLU A 50 19.82 19.11 9.05
N GLU A 51 19.55 18.19 9.99
CA GLU A 51 20.39 17.02 10.19
C GLU A 51 20.31 16.01 9.05
N ILE A 52 19.12 15.75 8.51
CA ILE A 52 18.94 14.84 7.37
C ILE A 52 19.72 15.36 6.15
N TRP A 53 19.63 16.66 5.87
CA TRP A 53 20.23 17.27 4.69
C TRP A 53 21.76 17.32 4.70
N LYS A 54 22.41 17.05 5.83
CA LYS A 54 23.87 16.85 5.87
C LYS A 54 24.31 15.60 5.09
N TYR A 55 23.42 14.62 5.00
CA TYR A 55 23.71 13.32 4.38
C TYR A 55 22.87 13.07 3.12
N VAL A 56 21.66 13.63 3.06
CA VAL A 56 20.72 13.39 1.97
C VAL A 56 20.59 14.63 1.09
N GLY A 57 21.12 14.52 -0.13
CA GLY A 57 21.04 15.55 -1.16
C GLY A 57 19.95 15.28 -2.21
N PRO A 58 19.81 16.16 -3.22
CA PRO A 58 18.81 16.02 -4.28
C PRO A 58 19.02 14.78 -5.17
N HIS A 59 20.25 14.27 -5.25
CA HIS A 59 20.60 13.07 -6.02
C HIS A 59 20.66 11.79 -5.17
N THR A 60 20.46 11.89 -3.86
CA THR A 60 20.47 10.73 -2.97
C THR A 60 19.14 9.98 -3.10
N LEU A 61 19.18 8.67 -3.28
CA LEU A 61 17.96 7.85 -3.30
C LEU A 61 17.44 7.65 -1.88
N VAL A 62 16.17 7.98 -1.64
CA VAL A 62 15.49 7.67 -0.37
C VAL A 62 14.69 6.39 -0.54
N VAL A 63 15.03 5.38 0.27
CA VAL A 63 14.38 4.06 0.24
C VAL A 63 13.53 3.88 1.49
N GLY A 64 12.36 3.29 1.36
CA GLY A 64 11.55 2.90 2.52
C GLY A 64 10.20 2.28 2.16
N HIS A 65 9.32 2.14 3.15
CA HIS A 65 7.96 1.61 2.99
C HIS A 65 6.94 2.66 3.39
N GLY A 66 6.10 3.12 2.45
CA GLY A 66 5.09 4.15 2.73
C GLY A 66 5.67 5.54 3.02
N VAL A 67 6.84 5.83 2.43
CA VAL A 67 7.69 7.00 2.70
C VAL A 67 6.97 8.34 2.54
N ASN A 68 5.91 8.39 1.72
CA ASN A 68 5.07 9.57 1.56
C ASN A 68 4.53 10.10 2.91
N ASN A 69 4.18 9.21 3.85
CA ASN A 69 3.69 9.66 5.15
C ASN A 69 4.78 10.35 5.98
N ASP A 70 5.99 9.82 5.95
CA ASP A 70 7.15 10.37 6.67
C ASP A 70 7.61 11.70 6.05
N LEU A 71 7.66 11.79 4.72
CA LEU A 71 7.98 13.02 4.00
C LEU A 71 6.96 14.14 4.26
N ARG A 72 5.66 13.81 4.27
CA ARG A 72 4.60 14.76 4.65
C ARG A 72 4.75 15.23 6.10
N SER A 73 5.13 14.32 7.00
CA SER A 73 5.35 14.64 8.41
C SER A 73 6.56 15.57 8.61
N LEU A 74 7.61 15.37 7.83
CA LEU A 74 8.80 16.24 7.75
C LEU A 74 8.56 17.56 6.99
N ARG A 75 7.43 17.69 6.27
CA ARG A 75 7.18 18.78 5.30
C ARG A 75 8.34 18.91 4.30
N TRP A 76 8.79 17.78 3.78
CA TRP A 76 9.91 17.70 2.85
C TRP A 76 9.47 17.03 1.55
N ILE A 77 9.85 17.65 0.43
CA ILE A 77 9.62 17.11 -0.92
C ILE A 77 10.97 16.60 -1.43
N HIS A 78 11.00 15.33 -1.82
CA HIS A 78 12.16 14.71 -2.43
C HIS A 78 11.77 14.00 -3.72
N THR A 79 12.56 14.16 -4.78
CA THR A 79 12.23 13.67 -6.12
C THR A 79 12.64 12.22 -6.34
N LEU A 80 13.67 11.75 -5.64
CA LEU A 80 14.26 10.42 -5.83
C LEU A 80 13.89 9.51 -4.68
N VAL A 81 12.72 8.87 -4.79
CA VAL A 81 12.17 8.00 -3.75
C VAL A 81 11.84 6.61 -4.32
N VAL A 82 12.34 5.58 -3.65
CA VAL A 82 11.99 4.18 -3.88
C VAL A 82 11.07 3.72 -2.76
N ASP A 83 9.77 3.65 -3.05
CA ASP A 83 8.77 3.19 -2.09
C ASP A 83 8.41 1.70 -2.33
N LEU A 84 8.73 0.86 -1.36
CA LEU A 84 8.43 -0.56 -1.35
C LEU A 84 6.93 -0.84 -1.44
N TYR A 85 6.10 -0.04 -0.76
CA TYR A 85 4.66 -0.22 -0.76
C TYR A 85 4.10 -0.02 -2.17
N VAL A 86 4.50 1.06 -2.84
CA VAL A 86 4.09 1.36 -4.22
C VAL A 86 4.57 0.28 -5.18
N THR A 87 5.82 -0.15 -5.05
CA THR A 87 6.42 -1.19 -5.90
C THR A 87 5.65 -2.51 -5.79
N LYS A 88 5.36 -2.97 -4.57
CA LYS A 88 4.62 -4.23 -4.36
C LYS A 88 3.15 -4.11 -4.74
N PHE A 89 2.53 -2.96 -4.48
CA PHE A 89 1.14 -2.70 -4.88
C PHE A 89 0.96 -2.76 -6.40
N GLY A 90 1.87 -2.16 -7.17
CA GLY A 90 1.87 -2.26 -8.62
C GLY A 90 1.99 -3.70 -9.11
N ARG A 91 2.90 -4.49 -8.53
CA ARG A 91 3.06 -5.92 -8.87
C ARG A 91 1.81 -6.74 -8.59
N VAL A 92 1.10 -6.49 -7.49
CA VAL A 92 -0.16 -7.18 -7.17
C VAL A 92 -1.21 -6.86 -8.21
N LYS A 93 -1.41 -5.57 -8.54
CA LYS A 93 -2.37 -5.16 -9.57
C LYS A 93 -2.08 -5.75 -10.94
N LEU A 94 -0.79 -5.85 -11.32
CA LEU A 94 -0.40 -6.46 -12.59
C LEU A 94 -0.76 -7.95 -12.61
N LYS A 95 -0.44 -8.70 -11.55
CA LYS A 95 -0.80 -10.12 -11.43
C LYS A 95 -2.31 -10.33 -11.47
N GLU A 96 -3.07 -9.55 -10.72
CA GLU A 96 -4.53 -9.61 -10.73
C GLU A 96 -5.11 -9.33 -12.13
N ALA A 97 -4.53 -8.37 -12.86
CA ALA A 97 -4.94 -8.05 -14.22
C ALA A 97 -4.58 -9.17 -15.22
N GLU A 98 -3.41 -9.79 -15.08
CA GLU A 98 -2.99 -10.95 -15.89
C GLU A 98 -3.89 -12.16 -15.66
N GLU A 99 -4.18 -12.49 -14.39
CA GLU A 99 -5.10 -13.57 -14.02
C GLU A 99 -6.51 -13.33 -14.57
N LEU A 100 -7.00 -12.08 -14.51
CA LEU A 100 -8.30 -11.72 -15.07
C LEU A 100 -8.32 -11.88 -16.60
N LYS A 101 -7.23 -11.53 -17.30
CA LYS A 101 -7.11 -11.73 -18.76
C LYS A 101 -7.11 -13.21 -19.12
N LEU A 102 -6.39 -14.04 -18.36
CA LEU A 102 -6.33 -15.48 -18.59
C LEU A 102 -7.72 -16.12 -18.41
N LYS A 103 -8.42 -15.78 -17.32
CA LYS A 103 -9.79 -16.27 -17.06
C LYS A 103 -10.78 -15.87 -18.16
N LYS A 104 -10.70 -14.62 -18.64
CA LYS A 104 -11.55 -14.15 -19.75
C LYS A 104 -11.23 -14.87 -21.06
N ALA A 105 -9.95 -15.15 -21.33
CA ALA A 105 -9.54 -15.89 -22.51
C ALA A 105 -10.00 -17.37 -22.44
N GLU A 106 -9.94 -18.00 -21.27
CA GLU A 106 -10.47 -19.35 -21.04
C GLU A 106 -11.99 -19.40 -21.21
N GLU A 107 -12.73 -18.45 -20.63
CA GLU A 107 -14.18 -18.36 -20.78
C GLU A 107 -14.59 -18.10 -22.23
N GLN A 108 -13.86 -17.25 -22.95
CA GLN A 108 -14.11 -16.99 -24.37
C GLN A 108 -13.87 -18.25 -25.22
N LYS A 109 -12.80 -19.00 -24.95
CA LYS A 109 -12.55 -20.29 -25.63
C LYS A 109 -13.67 -21.30 -25.39
N LEU A 110 -14.22 -21.35 -24.18
CA LEU A 110 -15.34 -22.24 -23.86
C LEU A 110 -16.60 -21.83 -24.64
N LYS A 111 -16.92 -20.54 -24.68
CA LYS A 111 -18.08 -20.02 -25.44
C LYS A 111 -17.94 -20.21 -26.95
N GLU A 112 -16.73 -20.04 -27.49
CA GLU A 112 -16.46 -20.30 -28.91
C GLU A 112 -16.59 -21.79 -29.25
N ALA A 113 -16.15 -22.69 -28.36
CA ALA A 113 -16.34 -24.14 -28.50
C ALA A 113 -17.82 -24.55 -28.42
N GLU A 114 -18.58 -23.97 -27.48
CA GLU A 114 -20.03 -24.18 -27.35
C GLU A 114 -20.78 -23.68 -28.60
N ALA A 115 -20.49 -22.47 -29.08
CA ALA A 115 -21.10 -21.93 -30.30
C ALA A 115 -20.77 -22.77 -31.55
N GLN A 116 -19.55 -23.29 -31.66
CA GLN A 116 -19.19 -24.22 -32.74
C GLN A 116 -19.95 -25.55 -32.64
N SER A 117 -20.23 -26.03 -31.42
CA SER A 117 -21.05 -27.23 -31.22
C SER A 117 -22.53 -27.00 -31.54
N GLU A 118 -23.08 -25.82 -31.27
CA GLU A 118 -24.46 -25.44 -31.63
C GLU A 118 -24.65 -25.24 -33.13
N ILE A 119 -23.64 -24.70 -33.84
CA ILE A 119 -23.66 -24.59 -35.32
C ILE A 119 -23.64 -25.98 -35.97
N LEU A 120 -22.97 -26.96 -35.37
CA LEU A 120 -22.98 -28.35 -35.84
C LEU A 120 -24.32 -29.05 -35.54
N ALA A 121 -24.99 -28.69 -34.44
CA ALA A 121 -26.29 -29.24 -34.06
C ALA A 121 -27.46 -28.67 -34.91
N SER A 122 -27.34 -27.44 -35.41
CA SER A 122 -28.40 -26.75 -36.17
C SER A 122 -28.48 -27.12 -37.66
N GLN A 123 -27.63 -28.02 -38.16
CA GLN A 123 -27.82 -28.65 -39.48
C GLN A 123 -28.84 -29.80 -39.48
N ASN A 124 -29.36 -30.22 -38.33
CA ASN A 124 -30.43 -31.23 -38.22
C ASN A 124 -31.59 -30.73 -37.34
N GLY A 125 -32.48 -29.89 -37.89
CA GLY A 125 -33.70 -29.49 -37.19
C GLY A 125 -34.54 -28.49 -37.96
N SER A 126 -35.57 -28.99 -38.65
CA SER A 126 -36.59 -28.18 -39.35
C SER A 126 -37.79 -27.87 -38.44
N LYS A 127 -38.47 -26.74 -38.73
CA LYS A 127 -39.88 -26.36 -38.49
C LYS A 127 -40.21 -25.29 -37.42
N ASP A 128 -40.51 -24.10 -37.94
CA ASP A 128 -41.74 -23.29 -37.86
C ASP A 128 -42.48 -22.93 -36.54
N ILE A 129 -43.03 -21.70 -36.61
CA ILE A 129 -44.31 -21.15 -36.08
C ILE A 129 -44.22 -20.12 -34.93
N ALA A 130 -44.94 -19.02 -35.19
CA ALA A 130 -45.07 -17.75 -34.48
C ALA A 130 -45.99 -17.74 -33.24
N ASP A 131 -45.94 -16.61 -32.53
CA ASP A 131 -47.05 -15.82 -31.94
C ASP A 131 -46.96 -15.44 -30.44
N LEU A 132 -47.19 -14.14 -30.20
CA LEU A 132 -48.17 -13.56 -29.25
C LEU A 132 -47.69 -12.58 -28.15
N LYS A 133 -48.02 -11.30 -28.39
CA LYS A 133 -48.60 -10.21 -27.53
C LYS A 133 -47.95 -9.75 -26.20
N THR A 134 -47.68 -8.43 -26.22
CA THR A 134 -48.02 -7.36 -25.26
C THR A 134 -49.00 -7.69 -24.11
N SER A 135 -48.66 -7.30 -22.87
CA SER A 135 -49.36 -6.22 -22.13
C SER A 135 -48.98 -6.11 -20.63
N ASN A 136 -48.64 -4.88 -20.24
CA ASN A 136 -49.11 -4.11 -19.07
C ASN A 136 -48.66 -4.31 -17.62
N SER A 137 -48.43 -3.12 -17.03
CA SER A 137 -48.91 -2.63 -15.72
C SER A 137 -48.05 -2.94 -14.51
N GLY A 138 -47.30 -1.96 -14.00
CA GLY A 138 -47.70 -1.12 -12.86
C GLY A 138 -46.62 -1.31 -11.77
N THR A 139 -46.28 -0.43 -10.85
CA THR A 139 -46.83 0.81 -10.31
C THR A 139 -45.76 1.32 -9.33
N VAL A 140 -45.43 2.62 -9.36
CA VAL A 140 -45.44 3.56 -8.20
C VAL A 140 -44.80 3.04 -6.88
N THR A 141 -43.69 3.57 -6.38
CA THR A 141 -43.67 4.68 -5.38
C THR A 141 -42.22 5.01 -4.95
N THR A 142 -41.93 6.31 -4.81
CA THR A 142 -40.96 6.84 -3.83
C THR A 142 -41.58 6.80 -2.43
N PRO A 143 -40.78 6.59 -1.37
CA PRO A 143 -40.76 7.63 -0.32
C PRO A 143 -39.42 7.80 0.42
N ASN A 144 -39.04 9.08 0.56
CA ASN A 144 -38.59 9.78 1.78
C ASN A 144 -37.48 9.21 2.69
N ASP A 145 -36.46 10.05 2.88
CA ASP A 145 -35.64 10.25 4.09
C ASP A 145 -36.48 10.22 5.39
N PRO A 146 -35.94 9.74 6.54
CA PRO A 146 -35.06 10.61 7.33
C PRO A 146 -33.93 9.92 8.14
N THR A 147 -32.82 10.63 8.27
CA THR A 147 -31.96 10.78 9.47
C THR A 147 -31.61 9.52 10.28
N ALA A 148 -30.36 9.04 10.18
CA ALA A 148 -29.76 8.12 11.15
C ALA A 148 -28.29 8.46 11.43
N THR A 149 -28.05 9.04 12.62
CA THR A 149 -26.78 9.03 13.34
C THR A 149 -26.18 7.63 13.30
N THR A 150 -24.96 7.47 12.78
CA THR A 150 -24.24 6.19 12.88
C THR A 150 -23.00 6.40 13.72
N ASP A 151 -23.10 6.01 15.00
CA ASP A 151 -21.97 5.56 15.79
C ASP A 151 -21.21 4.50 14.98
N GLN A 152 -20.03 4.86 14.45
CA GLN A 152 -19.19 3.87 13.80
C GLN A 152 -18.39 3.09 14.85
N PRO A 153 -18.49 1.76 14.90
CA PRO A 153 -17.59 0.93 15.68
C PRO A 153 -16.15 1.06 15.14
N PRO A 154 -15.12 0.88 16.00
CA PRO A 154 -13.73 1.12 15.61
C PRO A 154 -13.35 0.26 14.41
N CYS A 155 -12.86 0.92 13.36
CA CYS A 155 -12.43 0.27 12.13
C CYS A 155 -11.29 -0.73 12.41
N VAL A 156 -11.61 -2.01 12.55
CA VAL A 156 -10.61 -3.08 12.55
C VAL A 156 -10.10 -3.22 11.12
N ARG A 157 -9.09 -2.40 10.79
CA ARG A 157 -8.39 -2.50 9.51
C ARG A 157 -7.74 -3.88 9.46
N LYS A 158 -8.29 -4.79 8.67
CA LYS A 158 -7.62 -6.05 8.33
C LYS A 158 -6.21 -5.68 7.83
N PRO A 159 -5.14 -6.30 8.36
CA PRO A 159 -3.79 -5.97 7.90
C PRO A 159 -3.74 -6.34 6.42
N GLY A 160 -3.65 -5.32 5.56
CA GLY A 160 -3.48 -5.56 4.14
C GLY A 160 -2.24 -6.41 3.92
N ASN A 161 -2.29 -7.32 2.95
CA ASN A 161 -1.20 -8.24 2.61
C ASN A 161 0.13 -7.55 2.21
N LEU A 162 0.16 -6.22 2.20
CA LEU A 162 1.27 -5.35 1.83
C LEU A 162 1.85 -4.57 3.02
N SER A 163 1.42 -4.87 4.26
CA SER A 163 2.06 -4.29 5.43
C SER A 163 3.53 -4.69 5.50
N LEU A 164 4.40 -3.80 5.98
CA LEU A 164 5.83 -4.08 6.11
C LEU A 164 6.06 -5.36 6.93
N LYS A 165 5.30 -5.54 8.01
CA LYS A 165 5.33 -6.74 8.85
C LYS A 165 5.02 -8.02 8.08
N THR A 166 3.95 -8.02 7.29
CA THR A 166 3.56 -9.19 6.48
C THR A 166 4.60 -9.51 5.42
N LEU A 167 5.14 -8.49 4.76
CA LEU A 167 6.17 -8.67 3.72
C LEU A 167 7.49 -9.17 4.30
N THR A 168 7.91 -8.62 5.44
CA THR A 168 9.15 -9.01 6.13
C THR A 168 9.07 -10.46 6.57
N LYS A 169 7.94 -10.87 7.17
CA LYS A 169 7.70 -12.25 7.54
C LYS A 169 7.70 -13.20 6.34
N LYS A 170 7.14 -12.78 5.21
CA LYS A 170 7.01 -13.62 4.01
C LYS A 170 8.32 -13.83 3.24
N TYR A 171 9.16 -12.80 3.17
CA TYR A 171 10.34 -12.80 2.29
C TYR A 171 11.67 -12.91 3.03
N LEU A 172 11.70 -12.54 4.32
CA LEU A 172 12.90 -12.54 5.15
C LEU A 172 12.77 -13.43 6.39
N ASP A 173 11.63 -14.10 6.57
CA ASP A 173 11.30 -14.95 7.74
C ASP A 173 11.58 -14.27 9.10
N ARG A 174 11.47 -12.93 9.13
CA ARG A 174 11.76 -12.11 10.30
C ARG A 174 10.47 -11.50 10.85
N ASP A 175 10.24 -11.67 12.15
CA ASP A 175 9.11 -11.07 12.85
C ASP A 175 9.50 -9.70 13.41
N ILE A 176 9.06 -8.64 12.75
CA ILE A 176 9.25 -7.24 13.18
C ILE A 176 8.01 -6.70 13.89
N GLN A 177 8.15 -5.60 14.63
CA GLN A 177 7.02 -4.89 15.25
C GLN A 177 6.19 -5.81 16.17
N THR A 178 6.86 -6.63 16.98
CA THR A 178 6.24 -7.60 17.89
C THR A 178 5.79 -6.97 19.21
N GLN A 179 6.27 -5.76 19.52
CA GLN A 179 6.12 -5.13 20.84
C GLN A 179 4.75 -4.45 21.11
N GLY A 180 3.77 -4.59 20.21
CA GLY A 180 2.38 -4.15 20.43
C GLY A 180 2.27 -2.68 20.88
N LYS A 181 1.74 -2.45 22.10
CA LYS A 181 1.53 -1.11 22.69
C LYS A 181 2.82 -0.38 23.11
N LYS A 182 3.97 -1.06 23.17
CA LYS A 182 5.27 -0.43 23.51
C LYS A 182 5.86 0.43 22.39
N GLY A 183 5.19 0.49 21.23
CA GLY A 183 5.64 1.23 20.06
C GLY A 183 6.48 0.37 19.12
N HIS A 184 6.84 0.96 17.98
CA HIS A 184 7.67 0.34 16.96
C HIS A 184 9.07 0.96 16.98
N ASN A 185 10.08 0.17 16.66
CA ASN A 185 11.44 0.66 16.57
C ASN A 185 11.71 1.16 15.14
N SER A 186 11.86 2.46 14.98
CA SER A 186 12.12 3.09 13.67
C SER A 186 13.37 2.54 12.98
N LEU A 187 14.40 2.16 13.74
CA LEU A 187 15.61 1.56 13.19
C LEU A 187 15.34 0.17 12.60
N GLU A 188 14.58 -0.66 13.31
CA GLU A 188 14.19 -2.00 12.84
C GLU A 188 13.36 -1.89 11.55
N ASP A 189 12.42 -0.95 11.51
CA ASP A 189 11.57 -0.70 10.35
C ASP A 189 12.39 -0.23 9.13
N ALA A 190 13.38 0.65 9.33
CA ALA A 190 14.24 1.15 8.26
C ALA A 190 15.09 0.02 7.64
N ILE A 191 15.71 -0.81 8.48
CA ILE A 191 16.52 -1.96 8.03
C ILE A 191 15.64 -2.98 7.30
N ALA A 192 14.46 -3.31 7.85
CA ALA A 192 13.55 -4.26 7.22
C ALA A 192 13.06 -3.78 5.85
N ALA A 193 12.74 -2.48 5.71
CA ALA A 193 12.33 -1.90 4.44
C ALA A 193 13.45 -1.96 3.39
N ARG A 194 14.68 -1.64 3.79
CA ARG A 194 15.89 -1.75 2.96
C ARG A 194 16.09 -3.18 2.46
N ASP A 195 16.14 -4.14 3.37
CA ASP A 195 16.39 -5.55 3.07
C ASP A 195 15.37 -6.11 2.06
N LEU A 196 14.09 -5.72 2.21
CA LEU A 196 13.03 -6.10 1.27
C LEU A 196 13.18 -5.47 -0.12
N VAL A 197 13.64 -4.22 -0.21
CA VAL A 197 13.93 -3.57 -1.49
C VAL A 197 15.12 -4.25 -2.16
N HIS A 198 16.19 -4.50 -1.41
CA HIS A 198 17.35 -5.22 -1.90
C HIS A 198 16.97 -6.60 -2.44
N ARG A 199 16.18 -7.37 -1.67
CA ARG A 199 15.65 -8.67 -2.13
C ARG A 199 14.86 -8.56 -3.43
N ASN A 200 14.03 -7.52 -3.59
CA ASN A 200 13.29 -7.33 -4.84
C ASN A 200 14.19 -7.05 -6.04
N VAL A 201 15.31 -6.36 -5.83
CA VAL A 201 16.29 -6.09 -6.89
C VAL A 201 17.02 -7.38 -7.25
N VAL A 202 17.45 -8.16 -6.25
CA VAL A 202 18.07 -9.47 -6.47
C VAL A 202 17.12 -10.42 -7.19
N ASP A 203 15.84 -10.49 -6.81
CA ASP A 203 14.84 -11.33 -7.48
C ASP A 203 14.61 -10.91 -8.94
N LEU A 204 14.73 -9.61 -9.26
CA LEU A 204 14.64 -9.11 -10.64
C LEU A 204 15.89 -9.46 -11.45
N ILE A 205 17.08 -9.36 -10.85
CA ILE A 205 18.35 -9.60 -11.54
C ILE A 205 18.61 -11.10 -11.71
N GLY A 206 18.38 -11.90 -10.67
CA GLY A 206 18.54 -13.36 -10.72
C GLY A 206 17.43 -14.08 -11.47
N GLY A 207 16.36 -13.36 -11.85
CA GLY A 207 15.30 -13.85 -12.74
C GLY A 207 15.50 -13.47 -14.21
N MET A 208 16.58 -12.75 -14.56
CA MET A 208 17.06 -12.55 -15.93
C MET A 208 18.07 -13.63 -16.30
#